data_AF-A0A5S3VSM3-F1
#
_entry.id   AF-A0A5S3VSM3-F1
#
_cell.length_a   1.000
_cell.length_b   1.000
_cell.length_c   1.000
_cell.angle_alpha   90.00
_cell.angle_beta   90.00
_cell.angle_gamma   90.00
#
_symmetry.space_group_name_H-M   'P 1'
#
loop_
_entity.id
_entity.type
_entity.pdbx_description
1 polymer ?
#
loop_
_entity_poly.entity_id
_entity_poly.type
_entity_poly.pdbx_seq_one_letter_code
_entity_poly.pdbx_strand_id
1 'polypeptide(L)'
;FSLLGGAGSNNALGIMVLKDWEQRTAPDMGLKQIITRIQGQLWAMPDAQIMVFNAPPIPGLGNSSGFEYRLLDSEGRDPAELAQVMNGLIYDANQRPELQNVFSTFRANVPQYFLEV
;
A
#
# COMPACT_ATOMS: atom_id res chain seq x y z
N PHE A 1 0.45 4.49 15.07
CA PHE A 1 1.39 4.39 13.93
C PHE A 1 0.84 3.36 12.94
N SER A 2 0.25 3.81 11.83
CA SER A 2 0.33 3.03 10.60
C SER A 2 1.33 3.75 9.73
N LEU A 3 2.16 3.03 8.99
CA LEU A 3 2.90 3.44 7.79
C LEU A 3 2.84 2.22 6.85
N LEU A 4 1.61 1.74 6.66
CA LEU A 4 1.12 0.64 5.81
C LEU A 4 1.42 -0.81 6.24
N GLY A 5 1.30 -1.14 7.53
CA GLY A 5 1.31 -2.55 7.95
C GLY A 5 1.78 -2.81 9.38
N GLY A 6 2.35 -1.80 10.05
CA GLY A 6 2.94 -1.97 11.38
C GLY A 6 4.32 -2.61 11.32
N ALA A 7 4.92 -2.85 12.48
CA ALA A 7 6.24 -3.47 12.60
C ALA A 7 6.12 -5.00 12.45
N GLY A 8 6.44 -5.52 11.27
CA GLY A 8 6.61 -6.95 10.99
C GLY A 8 7.99 -7.19 10.42
N SER A 9 8.57 -8.38 10.64
CA SER A 9 9.91 -8.74 10.11
C SER A 9 9.97 -8.74 8.58
N ASN A 10 8.81 -8.75 7.91
CA ASN A 10 8.63 -8.72 6.47
C ASN A 10 8.21 -7.34 5.93
N ASN A 11 8.22 -6.29 6.76
CA ASN A 11 7.83 -4.93 6.38
C ASN A 11 9.02 -3.96 6.53
N ALA A 12 9.11 -2.97 5.63
CA ALA A 12 10.11 -1.93 5.70
C ALA A 12 9.52 -0.56 5.30
N LEU A 13 10.10 0.51 5.84
CA LEU A 13 9.79 1.89 5.48
C LEU A 13 11.08 2.65 5.18
N GLY A 14 11.14 3.29 4.02
CA GLY A 14 12.21 4.21 3.65
C GLY A 14 11.68 5.64 3.52
N ILE A 15 12.42 6.61 4.07
CA ILE A 15 12.16 8.04 3.87
C ILE A 15 13.24 8.60 2.95
N MET A 16 12.82 9.06 1.76
CA MET A 16 13.72 9.66 0.79
C MET A 16 13.73 11.19 0.94
N VAL A 17 14.89 11.74 1.29
CA VAL A 17 15.11 13.19 1.30
C VAL A 17 15.61 13.61 -0.08
N LEU A 18 14.85 14.47 -0.76
CA LEU A 18 15.21 15.01 -2.06
C LEU A 18 16.16 16.20 -1.89
N LYS A 19 16.93 16.49 -2.94
CA LYS A 19 17.67 17.74 -3.06
C LYS A 19 16.72 18.95 -3.01
N ASP A 20 17.27 20.10 -2.65
CA ASP A 20 16.54 21.37 -2.63
C ASP A 20 15.88 21.68 -3.97
N TRP A 21 14.78 22.43 -3.91
CA TRP A 21 13.93 22.73 -5.06
C TRP A 21 14.70 23.53 -6.12
N GLU A 22 15.61 24.41 -5.70
CA GLU A 22 16.49 25.20 -6.57
C GLU A 22 17.43 24.34 -7.41
N GLN A 23 17.72 23.11 -6.97
CA GLN A 23 18.56 22.15 -7.69
C GLN A 23 17.73 21.17 -8.55
N ARG A 24 16.40 21.31 -8.56
CA ARG A 24 15.44 20.43 -9.23
C ARG A 24 14.60 21.19 -10.26
N THR A 25 15.25 21.96 -11.11
CA THR A 25 14.61 22.85 -12.09
C THR A 25 14.16 22.13 -13.37
N ALA A 26 14.68 20.93 -13.63
CA ALA A 26 14.29 20.16 -14.81
C ALA A 26 12.84 19.65 -14.69
N PRO A 27 12.06 19.60 -15.79
CA PRO A 27 10.64 19.19 -15.76
C PRO A 27 10.38 17.80 -15.18
N ASP A 28 11.36 16.90 -15.24
CA ASP A 28 11.30 15.53 -14.75
C ASP A 28 11.68 15.38 -13.26
N MET A 29 12.13 16.46 -12.61
CA MET A 29 12.51 16.49 -11.20
C MET A 29 11.36 16.95 -10.27
N GLY A 30 10.16 17.12 -10.82
CA GLY A 30 8.95 17.31 -10.05
C GLY A 30 8.60 16.08 -9.20
N LEU A 31 7.95 16.30 -8.05
CA LEU A 31 7.66 15.22 -7.10
C LEU A 31 6.83 14.09 -7.74
N LYS A 32 5.82 14.43 -8.55
CA LYS A 32 4.98 13.45 -9.25
C LYS A 32 5.80 12.61 -10.23
N GLN A 33 6.70 13.24 -10.97
CA GLN A 33 7.56 12.59 -11.96
C GLN A 33 8.56 11.65 -11.27
N ILE A 34 9.16 12.10 -10.16
CA ILE A 34 10.06 11.28 -9.34
C ILE A 34 9.33 10.05 -8.79
N ILE A 35 8.16 10.23 -8.18
CA ILE A 35 7.36 9.12 -7.63
C ILE A 35 7.02 8.12 -8.73
N THR A 36 6.49 8.60 -9.86
CA THR A 36 6.09 7.74 -10.99
C THR A 36 7.27 6.94 -11.53
N ARG A 37 8.44 7.57 -11.67
CA ARG A 37 9.66 6.90 -12.14
C ARG A 37 10.14 5.82 -11.19
N ILE A 38 10.21 6.10 -9.89
CA ILE A 38 10.63 5.12 -8.88
C ILE A 38 9.62 3.97 -8.82
N GLN A 39 8.33 4.29 -8.79
CA GLN A 39 7.28 3.29 -8.72
C GLN A 39 7.31 2.36 -9.95
N GLY A 40 7.51 2.90 -11.16
CA GLY A 40 7.66 2.08 -12.36
C GLY A 40 8.87 1.13 -12.31
N GLN A 41 9.99 1.55 -11.70
CA GLN A 41 11.16 0.69 -11.52
C GLN A 41 10.92 -0.42 -10.49
N LEU A 42 10.24 -0.09 -9.38
CA LEU A 42 10.01 -1.03 -8.28
C LEU A 42 8.86 -2.00 -8.55
N TRP A 43 7.95 -1.66 -9.46
CA TRP A 43 6.81 -2.52 -9.81
C TRP A 43 7.24 -3.86 -10.43
N ALA A 44 8.44 -3.91 -11.00
CA ALA A 44 9.02 -5.14 -11.56
C ALA A 44 9.67 -6.05 -10.50
N MET A 45 9.69 -5.67 -9.22
CA MET A 45 10.30 -6.46 -8.16
C MET A 45 9.41 -7.65 -7.79
N PRO A 46 9.85 -8.91 -7.98
CA PRO A 46 9.01 -10.08 -7.72
C PRO A 46 8.86 -10.38 -6.22
N ASP A 47 9.88 -10.05 -5.42
CA ASP A 47 9.96 -10.46 -4.01
C ASP A 47 9.29 -9.47 -3.05
N ALA A 48 8.89 -8.29 -3.52
CA ALA A 48 8.32 -7.25 -2.67
C ALA A 48 7.30 -6.39 -3.40
N GLN A 49 6.19 -6.11 -2.74
CA GLN A 49 5.26 -5.08 -3.16
C GLN A 49 5.66 -3.75 -2.51
N ILE A 50 6.15 -2.82 -3.32
CA ILE A 50 6.62 -1.52 -2.84
C ILE A 50 5.68 -0.42 -3.33
N MET A 51 5.23 0.42 -2.40
CA MET A 51 4.42 1.60 -2.70
C MET A 51 5.19 2.87 -2.37
N VAL A 52 5.23 3.80 -3.32
CA VAL A 52 5.87 5.10 -3.16
C VAL A 52 4.79 6.16 -3.16
N PHE A 53 4.74 6.97 -2.11
CA PHE A 53 3.75 8.02 -1.96
C PHE A 53 4.37 9.24 -1.28
N ASN A 54 3.79 10.40 -1.52
CA ASN A 54 4.14 11.61 -0.78
C ASN A 54 3.54 11.52 0.63
N ALA A 55 4.30 11.95 1.63
CA ALA A 55 3.77 12.07 2.98
C ALA A 55 2.56 13.04 2.98
N PRO A 56 1.54 12.77 3.81
CA PRO A 56 0.40 13.67 3.95
C PRO A 56 0.86 15.02 4.53
N PRO A 57 0.22 16.14 4.14
CA PRO A 57 0.63 17.47 4.57
C PRO A 57 0.42 17.73 6.07
N ILE A 58 -0.48 16.99 6.72
CA ILE A 58 -0.76 17.09 8.15
C ILE A 58 -0.51 15.71 8.80
N PRO A 59 0.52 15.59 9.64
CA PRO A 59 0.76 14.38 10.43
C PRO A 59 -0.45 14.07 11.33
N GLY A 60 -0.91 12.83 11.33
CA GLY A 60 -1.98 12.37 12.24
C GLY A 60 -3.39 12.24 11.63
N LEU A 61 -3.62 12.71 10.40
CA LEU A 61 -4.90 12.56 9.67
C LEU A 61 -5.01 11.25 8.86
N GLY A 62 -4.06 10.33 9.04
CA GLY A 62 -3.93 9.10 8.23
C GLY A 62 -2.86 9.24 7.14
N ASN A 63 -2.30 8.11 6.70
CA ASN A 63 -1.14 8.08 5.79
C ASN A 63 -1.50 7.99 4.31
N SER A 64 -2.75 7.73 3.99
CA SER A 64 -3.27 7.74 2.62
C SER A 64 -4.29 8.87 2.50
N SER A 65 -4.05 9.84 1.62
CA SER A 65 -5.11 10.74 1.17
C SER A 65 -6.19 9.90 0.48
N GLY A 66 -7.44 9.96 0.94
CA GLY A 66 -8.54 9.12 0.44
C GLY A 66 -9.52 8.71 1.54
N PHE A 67 -10.06 7.49 1.44
CA PHE A 67 -10.94 6.88 2.44
C PHE A 67 -10.36 5.56 2.95
N GLU A 68 -10.74 5.16 4.16
CA GLU A 68 -10.49 3.82 4.72
C GLU A 68 -11.80 3.02 4.69
N TYR A 69 -11.73 1.76 4.29
CA TYR A 69 -12.85 0.83 4.33
C TYR A 69 -12.45 -0.42 5.11
N ARG A 70 -13.36 -0.91 5.97
CA ARG A 70 -13.17 -2.14 6.73
C ARG A 70 -14.17 -3.17 6.25
N LEU A 71 -13.65 -4.19 5.57
CA LEU A 71 -14.42 -5.39 5.22
C LEU A 71 -14.41 -6.32 6.43
N LEU A 72 -15.60 -6.72 6.88
CA LEU A 72 -15.79 -7.59 8.05
C LEU A 72 -16.54 -8.85 7.63
N ASP A 73 -16.04 -10.00 8.10
CA ASP A 73 -16.81 -11.24 8.15
C ASP A 73 -17.42 -11.41 9.55
N SER A 74 -18.74 -11.52 9.62
CA SER A 74 -19.50 -11.67 10.86
C SER A 74 -19.75 -13.11 11.27
N GLU A 75 -19.47 -14.09 10.40
CA GLU A 75 -19.78 -15.50 10.63
C GLU A 75 -18.55 -16.32 11.04
N GLY A 76 -17.36 -15.73 11.03
CA GLY A 76 -16.12 -16.40 11.43
C GLY A 76 -15.70 -17.51 10.47
N ARG A 77 -15.89 -17.29 9.15
CA ARG A 77 -15.49 -18.22 8.10
C ARG A 77 -13.98 -18.25 7.96
N ASP A 78 -13.50 -19.13 7.07
CA ASP A 78 -12.08 -19.25 6.79
C ASP A 78 -11.50 -17.91 6.28
N PRO A 79 -10.34 -17.45 6.79
CA PRO A 79 -9.70 -16.22 6.33
C PRO A 79 -9.45 -16.14 4.82
N ALA A 80 -9.30 -17.29 4.15
CA ALA A 80 -9.15 -17.37 2.70
C ALA A 80 -10.43 -16.93 1.96
N GLU A 81 -11.61 -17.19 2.51
CA GLU A 81 -12.88 -16.74 1.94
C GLU A 81 -12.99 -15.21 2.00
N LEU A 82 -12.64 -14.62 3.16
CA LEU A 82 -12.59 -13.17 3.30
C LEU A 82 -11.57 -12.56 2.31
N ALA A 83 -10.41 -13.20 2.13
CA ALA A 83 -9.42 -12.76 1.16
C ALA A 83 -9.94 -12.82 -0.29
N GLN A 84 -10.71 -13.83 -0.66
CA GLN A 84 -11.34 -13.93 -1.98
C GLN A 84 -12.33 -12.78 -2.23
N VAL A 85 -13.24 -12.53 -1.28
CA VAL A 85 -14.22 -11.43 -1.37
C VAL A 85 -13.51 -10.08 -1.42
N MET A 86 -12.48 -9.89 -0.58
CA MET A 86 -11.66 -8.67 -0.57
C MET A 86 -10.98 -8.44 -1.92
N ASN A 87 -10.38 -9.48 -2.51
CA ASN A 87 -9.71 -9.36 -3.81
C ASN A 87 -10.70 -9.04 -4.94
N GLY A 88 -11.89 -9.63 -4.92
CA GLY A 88 -12.97 -9.29 -5.85
C GLY A 88 -13.42 -7.84 -5.71
N LEU A 89 -13.65 -7.37 -4.48
CA LEU A 89 -14.00 -5.98 -4.19
C LEU A 89 -12.93 -5.02 -4.73
N ILE A 90 -11.64 -5.31 -4.49
CA ILE A 90 -10.52 -4.49 -4.97
C ILE A 90 -10.47 -4.48 -6.50
N TYR A 91 -10.67 -5.64 -7.14
CA TYR A 91 -10.69 -5.76 -8.59
C TYR A 91 -11.78 -4.87 -9.20
N ASP A 92 -13.02 -5.02 -8.74
CA ASP A 92 -14.15 -4.24 -9.24
C ASP A 92 -14.01 -2.74 -8.94
N ALA A 93 -13.51 -2.40 -7.75
CA ALA A 93 -13.30 -1.01 -7.36
C ALA A 93 -12.29 -0.30 -8.28
N ASN A 94 -11.21 -0.97 -8.67
CA ASN A 94 -10.20 -0.40 -9.57
C ASN A 94 -10.68 -0.27 -11.04
N GLN A 95 -11.84 -0.85 -11.41
CA GLN A 95 -12.47 -0.62 -12.71
C GLN A 95 -13.31 0.67 -12.75
N ARG A 96 -13.62 1.27 -11.59
CA ARG A 96 -14.48 2.46 -11.51
C ARG A 96 -13.67 3.74 -11.70
N PRO A 97 -14.07 4.67 -12.58
CA PRO A 97 -13.32 5.90 -12.83
C PRO A 97 -13.29 6.86 -11.63
N GLU A 98 -14.24 6.75 -10.70
CA GLU A 98 -14.30 7.55 -9.47
C GLU A 98 -13.29 7.08 -8.41
N LEU A 99 -12.72 5.89 -8.58
CA LEU A 99 -11.79 5.26 -7.65
C LEU A 99 -10.43 5.09 -8.31
N GLN A 100 -9.37 5.24 -7.53
CA GLN A 100 -8.00 5.02 -8.01
C GLN A 100 -7.18 4.36 -6.90
N ASN A 101 -6.33 3.41 -7.29
CA ASN A 101 -5.36 2.77 -6.41
C ASN A 101 -6.01 2.15 -5.16
N VAL A 102 -7.10 1.41 -5.31
CA VAL A 102 -7.74 0.70 -4.19
C VAL A 102 -6.91 -0.54 -3.86
N PHE A 103 -6.51 -0.72 -2.60
CA PHE A 103 -5.67 -1.82 -2.15
C PHE A 103 -5.98 -2.27 -0.72
N SER A 104 -5.44 -3.42 -0.33
CA SER A 104 -5.42 -3.91 1.05
C SER A 104 -4.08 -4.55 1.39
N THR A 105 -3.66 -4.38 2.65
CA THR A 105 -2.47 -5.03 3.23
C THR A 105 -2.78 -6.40 3.84
N PHE A 106 -4.05 -6.82 3.88
CA PHE A 106 -4.44 -8.12 4.42
C PHE A 106 -3.94 -9.27 3.53
N ARG A 107 -3.46 -10.35 4.16
CA ARG A 107 -2.97 -11.57 3.51
C ARG A 107 -3.44 -12.77 4.33
N ALA A 108 -4.21 -13.67 3.72
CA ALA A 108 -4.66 -14.91 4.37
C ALA A 108 -3.73 -16.11 4.11
N ASN A 109 -2.75 -15.96 3.21
CA ASN A 109 -1.84 -17.02 2.79
C ASN A 109 -0.48 -16.97 3.49
N VAL A 110 -0.41 -16.37 4.68
CA VAL A 110 0.82 -16.37 5.48
C VAL A 110 1.02 -17.78 6.06
N PRO A 111 2.13 -18.47 5.78
CA PRO A 111 2.36 -19.80 6.33
C PRO A 111 2.36 -19.79 7.86
N GLN A 112 1.65 -20.73 8.46
CA GLN A 112 1.59 -20.91 9.90
C GLN A 112 1.97 -22.35 10.26
N TYR A 113 2.60 -22.51 11.42
CA TYR A 113 2.84 -23.81 12.02
C TYR A 113 1.76 -24.06 13.08
N PHE A 114 1.05 -25.18 12.97
CA PHE A 114 0.18 -25.67 14.03
C PHE A 114 1.00 -26.54 14.98
N LEU A 115 0.99 -26.22 16.27
CA LEU A 115 1.68 -27.00 17.30
C LEU A 115 0.63 -27.68 18.18
N GLU A 116 0.68 -29.01 18.22
CA GLU A 116 -0.08 -29.84 19.17
C GLU A 116 0.92 -30.40 20.19
N VAL A 117 0.64 -30.20 21.49
CA VAL A 117 1.51 -30.61 22.60
C VAL A 117 0.84 -31.69 23.41
#